data_AF-A0A9E3GRV3-F1
#
_entry.id   AF-A0A9E3GRV3-F1
#
_cell.length_a   1.000
_cell.length_b   1.000
_cell.length_c   1.000
_cell.angle_alpha   90.00
_cell.angle_beta   90.00
_cell.angle_gamma   90.00
#
_symmetry.space_group_name_H-M   'P 1'
#
loop_
_entity.id
_entity.type
_entity.pdbx_description
1 polymer ?
#
loop_
_entity_poly.entity_id
_entity_poly.type
_entity_poly.pdbx_seq_one_letter_code
_entity_poly.pdbx_strand_id
1 'polypeptide(L)'
;MATPDDLAAGLEPGSRLRCDGCGNVTRFDVVATERTRRFHHFDLGGDGAVDEEEVLSRAIESVTCRWCGRDDAILVEPAPSATPDPR
;
A
#
# COMPACT_ATOMS: atom_id res chain seq x y z
N MET A 1 1.50 18.30 0.36
CA MET A 1 1.98 16.91 0.27
C MET A 1 1.14 16.06 1.19
N ALA A 2 0.70 14.90 0.73
CA ALA A 2 -0.02 13.93 1.56
C ALA A 2 0.89 13.44 2.70
N THR A 3 0.31 13.22 3.89
CA THR A 3 1.04 12.60 5.00
C THR A 3 1.21 11.10 4.75
N PRO A 4 2.12 10.41 5.46
CA PRO A 4 2.22 8.95 5.41
C PRO A 4 0.89 8.23 5.68
N ASP A 5 0.10 8.75 6.63
CA ASP A 5 -1.23 8.21 6.95
C ASP A 5 -2.23 8.42 5.81
N ASP A 6 -2.21 9.59 5.16
CA ASP A 6 -3.03 9.82 3.96
C ASP A 6 -2.64 8.84 2.85
N LEU A 7 -1.35 8.68 2.60
CA LEU A 7 -0.84 7.77 1.57
C LEU A 7 -1.24 6.31 1.86
N ALA A 8 -1.24 5.90 3.14
CA ALA A 8 -1.78 4.61 3.55
C ALA A 8 -3.27 4.49 3.23
N ALA A 9 -4.08 5.50 3.54
CA ALA A 9 -5.50 5.52 3.19
C ALA A 9 -5.74 5.44 1.66
N GLY A 10 -4.80 5.93 0.85
CA GLY A 10 -4.84 5.82 -0.61
C GLY A 10 -4.60 4.42 -1.18
N LEU A 11 -4.07 3.50 -0.37
CA LEU A 11 -3.85 2.09 -0.73
C LEU A 11 -4.99 1.18 -0.28
N GLU A 12 -5.90 1.69 0.55
CA GLU A 12 -7.06 0.94 1.02
C GLU A 12 -8.13 0.79 -0.07
N PRO A 13 -8.90 -0.32 -0.06
CA PRO A 13 -10.03 -0.49 -0.96
C PRO A 13 -11.02 0.68 -0.88
N GLY A 14 -11.46 1.18 -2.04
CA GLY A 14 -12.36 2.34 -2.10
C GLY A 14 -11.64 3.69 -2.20
N SER A 15 -10.33 3.72 -2.02
CA SER A 15 -9.46 4.86 -2.33
C SER A 15 -8.60 4.58 -3.56
N ARG A 16 -8.01 5.63 -4.11
CA ARG A 16 -6.93 5.53 -5.10
C ARG A 16 -5.92 6.65 -4.91
N LEU A 17 -4.71 6.38 -5.35
CA LEU A 17 -3.67 7.38 -5.53
C LEU A 17 -3.80 8.02 -6.92
N ARG A 18 -3.61 9.35 -6.98
CA ARG A 18 -3.48 10.12 -8.23
C ARG A 18 -2.25 11.01 -8.15
N CYS A 19 -1.41 10.97 -9.17
CA CYS A 19 -0.35 11.95 -9.33
C CYS A 19 -0.90 13.21 -10.01
N ASP A 20 -0.91 14.34 -9.31
CA ASP A 20 -1.38 15.62 -9.87
C ASP A 20 -0.41 16.17 -10.94
N GLY A 21 0.85 15.75 -10.91
CA GLY A 21 1.85 16.21 -11.87
C GLY A 21 1.73 15.61 -13.28
N CYS A 22 1.23 14.38 -13.43
CA CYS A 22 1.14 13.72 -14.75
C CYS A 22 -0.16 12.94 -14.99
N GLY A 23 -1.09 12.93 -14.03
CA GLY A 23 -2.37 12.24 -14.14
C GLY A 23 -2.32 10.72 -13.98
N ASN A 24 -1.18 10.14 -13.60
CA ASN A 24 -1.09 8.70 -13.36
C ASN A 24 -1.96 8.28 -12.16
N VAL A 25 -2.69 7.18 -12.33
CA VAL A 25 -3.58 6.60 -11.30
C VAL A 25 -3.38 5.08 -11.15
N THR A 26 -2.39 4.48 -11.81
CA THR A 26 -2.25 3.01 -11.87
C THR A 26 -0.88 2.47 -11.47
N ARG A 27 0.17 3.29 -11.39
CA ARG A 27 1.53 2.81 -11.10
C ARG A 27 2.27 3.70 -10.10
N PHE A 28 2.50 3.18 -8.90
CA PHE A 28 3.25 3.87 -7.85
C PHE A 28 4.24 2.89 -7.23
N ASP A 29 5.43 3.39 -6.93
CA ASP A 29 6.37 2.67 -6.07
C ASP A 29 6.05 3.04 -4.62
N VAL A 30 5.91 2.03 -3.75
CA VAL A 30 5.54 2.20 -2.35
C VAL A 30 6.63 1.59 -1.49
N VAL A 31 7.13 2.35 -0.53
CA VAL A 31 8.04 1.86 0.51
C VAL A 31 7.26 1.78 1.80
N ALA A 32 7.35 0.64 2.50
CA ALA A 32 6.65 0.39 3.74
C ALA A 32 7.48 -0.48 4.67
N THR A 33 7.35 -0.22 5.97
CA THR A 33 7.80 -1.14 7.03
C THR A 33 6.63 -2.01 7.46
N GLU A 34 6.84 -3.33 7.42
CA GLU A 34 5.87 -4.30 7.93
C GLU A 34 6.48 -5.11 9.06
N ARG A 35 5.68 -5.35 10.10
CA ARG A 35 5.98 -6.28 11.17
C ARG A 35 5.02 -7.45 11.04
N THR A 36 5.56 -8.64 10.79
CA THR A 36 4.78 -9.87 10.61
C THR A 36 5.18 -10.94 11.60
N ARG A 37 4.26 -11.84 11.92
CA ARG A 37 4.50 -13.11 12.59
C ARG A 37 4.20 -14.21 11.59
N ARG A 38 5.11 -15.19 11.47
CA ARG A 38 4.97 -16.33 10.56
C ARG A 38 5.13 -17.63 11.33
N PHE A 39 4.21 -18.56 11.11
CA PHE A 39 4.35 -19.94 11.55
C PHE A 39 5.05 -20.72 10.45
N HIS A 40 6.26 -21.17 10.74
CA HIS A 40 7.06 -21.99 9.84
C HIS A 40 6.88 -23.45 10.21
N HIS A 41 6.43 -24.26 9.25
CA HIS A 41 6.39 -25.70 9.38
C HIS A 41 7.55 -26.31 8.60
N PHE A 42 8.28 -27.20 9.27
CA PHE A 42 9.41 -27.93 8.71
C PHE A 42 9.10 -29.42 8.73
N ASP A 43 9.49 -30.12 7.68
CA ASP A 43 9.49 -31.58 7.72
C ASP A 43 10.72 -32.13 8.47
N LEU A 44 10.81 -33.46 8.57
CA LEU A 44 11.93 -34.12 9.25
C LEU A 44 13.27 -34.00 8.49
N GLY A 45 13.23 -33.69 7.19
CA GLY A 45 14.40 -33.45 6.35
C GLY A 45 14.95 -32.03 6.47
N GLY A 46 14.17 -31.11 7.04
CA GLY A 46 14.52 -29.71 7.25
C GLY A 46 14.01 -28.77 6.16
N ASP A 47 13.27 -29.26 5.17
CA ASP A 47 12.57 -28.41 4.20
C ASP A 47 11.38 -27.74 4.89
N GLY A 48 11.18 -26.44 4.64
CA GLY A 48 10.18 -25.65 5.36
C GLY A 48 9.38 -24.69 4.48
N ALA A 49 8.14 -24.45 4.91
CA ALA A 49 7.23 -23.49 4.31
C ALA A 49 6.61 -22.60 5.41
N VAL A 50 6.02 -21.47 4.99
CA VAL A 50 5.18 -20.65 5.88
C VAL A 50 3.76 -21.18 5.74
N ASP A 51 3.22 -21.71 6.83
CA ASP A 51 1.85 -22.24 6.88
C ASP A 51 0.84 -21.15 7.24
N GLU A 52 1.23 -20.24 8.13
CA GLU A 52 0.39 -19.10 8.54
C GLU A 52 1.22 -17.81 8.62
N GLU A 53 0.62 -16.70 8.21
CA GLU A 53 1.19 -15.37 8.31
C GLU A 53 0.18 -14.37 8.85
N GLU A 54 0.61 -13.60 9.85
CA GLU A 54 -0.15 -12.53 10.48
C GLU A 54 0.63 -11.22 10.33
N VAL A 55 0.04 -10.21 9.69
CA VAL A 55 0.61 -8.85 9.66
C VAL A 55 0.19 -8.12 10.93
N LEU A 56 1.15 -7.83 11.81
CA LEU A 56 0.92 -7.18 13.10
C LEU A 56 0.81 -5.66 12.97
N SER A 57 1.58 -5.08 12.05
CA SER A 57 1.52 -3.65 11.73
C SER A 57 2.15 -3.37 10.38
N ARG A 58 1.63 -2.37 9.67
CA ARG A 58 2.19 -1.82 8.43
C ARG A 58 2.26 -0.30 8.57
N ALA A 59 3.39 0.29 8.19
CA ALA A 59 3.56 1.73 8.09
C ALA A 59 4.06 2.08 6.68
N ILE A 60 3.35 2.96 5.99
CA ILE A 60 3.79 3.49 4.68
C ILE A 60 4.81 4.59 4.93
N GLU A 61 5.95 4.51 4.25
CA GLU A 61 7.05 5.47 4.39
C GLU A 61 7.05 6.49 3.26
N SER A 62 6.87 6.03 2.03
CA SER A 62 6.84 6.90 0.85
C SER A 62 6.05 6.30 -0.30
N VAL A 63 5.52 7.17 -1.14
CA VAL A 63 4.87 6.82 -2.40
C VAL A 63 5.42 7.69 -3.51
N THR A 64 5.89 7.09 -4.58
CA THR A 64 6.44 7.80 -5.75
C THR A 64 5.68 7.42 -7.01
N CYS A 65 5.31 8.41 -7.82
CA CYS A 65 4.72 8.17 -9.12
C CYS A 65 5.75 7.51 -10.04
N ARG A 66 5.53 6.23 -10.39
CA ARG A 66 6.49 5.47 -11.20
C ARG A 66 6.63 6.02 -12.63
N TRP A 67 5.68 6.83 -13.08
CA TRP A 67 5.70 7.41 -14.43
C TRP A 67 6.60 8.64 -14.53
N CYS A 68 6.53 9.57 -13.57
CA CYS A 68 7.26 10.85 -13.63
C CYS A 68 8.26 11.08 -12.50
N GLY A 69 8.36 10.15 -11.55
CA GLY A 69 9.32 10.19 -10.45
C GLY A 69 8.97 11.13 -9.29
N ARG A 70 7.83 11.84 -9.35
CA ARG A 70 7.40 12.73 -8.27
C ARG A 70 6.74 11.99 -7.11
N ASP A 71 7.09 12.39 -5.90
CA ASP A 71 6.52 11.99 -4.61
C ASP A 71 5.75 13.15 -3.93
N ASP A 72 6.07 14.40 -4.30
CA ASP A 72 5.45 15.62 -3.78
C ASP A 72 4.03 15.90 -4.32
N ALA A 73 3.68 15.28 -5.46
CA ALA A 73 2.44 15.51 -6.19
C ALA A 73 1.43 14.35 -6.07
N ILE A 74 1.53 13.52 -5.03
CA ILE A 74 0.61 12.40 -4.81
C ILE A 74 -0.60 12.87 -4.00
N LEU A 75 -1.79 12.59 -4.53
CA LEU A 75 -3.09 12.86 -3.91
C LEU A 75 -3.85 11.56 -3.70
N VAL A 76 -4.72 11.57 -2.69
CA VAL A 76 -5.63 10.48 -2.37
C VAL A 76 -7.03 10.92 -2.74
N GLU A 77 -7.73 10.10 -3.51
CA GLU A 77 -9.10 10.36 -3.96
C GLU A 77 -9.94 9.08 -3.82
N PRO A 78 -11.29 9.18 -3.78
CA PRO A 78 -12.13 8.00 -3.87
C PRO A 78 -11.88 7.22 -5.17
N ALA A 79 -11.86 5.90 -5.06
CA ALA A 79 -11.89 5.04 -6.23
C ALA A 79 -13.21 5.27 -7.00
N PRO A 80 -13.21 5.17 -8.35
CA PRO A 80 -14.41 5.42 -9.14
C PRO A 80 -15.51 4.38 -8.89
N SER A 81 -15.14 3.22 -8.35
CA SER A 81 -16.05 2.15 -7.94
C SER A 81 -16.38 2.18 -6.44
N ALA A 82 -15.88 3.17 -5.70
CA ALA A 82 -16.26 3.31 -4.30
C ALA A 82 -17.75 3.66 -4.24
N THR A 83 -18.54 2.84 -3.55
CA THR A 83 -19.89 3.25 -3.19
C THR A 83 -19.77 4.47 -2.27
N PRO A 84 -20.34 5.62 -2.61
CA PRO A 84 -20.29 6.79 -1.74
C PRO A 84 -20.94 6.45 -0.38
N ASP A 85 -20.31 6.84 0.73
CA ASP A 85 -20.95 6.79 2.04
C ASP A 85 -22.18 7.72 2.00
N PRO A 86 -23.41 7.24 2.27
CA PRO A 86 -24.62 8.05 2.16
C PRO A 86 -24.81 9.09 3.29
N ARG A 87 -23.73 9.63 3.88
CA ARG A 87 -23.79 10.57 5.01
C ARG A 87 -23.61 12.03 4.60
#